data_AF-A0A377A330-F1
#
_entry.id   AF-A0A377A330-F1
#
_cell.length_a   1.000
_cell.length_b   1.000
_cell.length_c   1.000
_cell.angle_alpha   90.00
_cell.angle_beta   90.00
_cell.angle_gamma   90.00
#
_symmetry.space_group_name_H-M   'P 1'
#
loop_
_entity.id
_entity.type
_entity.pdbx_description
1 polymer ?
#
loop_
_entity_poly.entity_id
_entity_poly.type
_entity_poly.pdbx_seq_one_letter_code
_entity_poly.pdbx_strand_id
1 'polypeptide(L)'
;MQSGSPQLNAHRQLFQQALHSPVLTNLNVWYVPEAVKTRYAHLNANWLEMNNRLSKGDLPWYQANINNYVNQIDLFVLALQHYAERKMLLVVAISLAGGIGIFTLVFFTLRRIRHQVVAPLNQLVTASQRIEHGQFDSPPLDTSLPNELGLLAKTFNQMSSELHKLYLSLERQ
;
A
#
# COMPACT_ATOMS: atom_id res chain seq x y z
N MET A 1 -24.81 55.35 -5.49
CA MET A 1 -24.07 54.34 -6.26
C MET A 1 -22.61 54.40 -5.84
N GLN A 2 -22.16 53.46 -4.99
CA GLN A 2 -20.82 53.47 -4.40
C GLN A 2 -19.88 52.59 -5.25
N SER A 3 -19.50 53.06 -6.44
CA SER A 3 -18.58 52.36 -7.35
C SER A 3 -17.11 52.39 -6.89
N GLY A 4 -16.86 52.70 -5.61
CA GLY A 4 -15.54 52.94 -5.03
C GLY A 4 -15.52 52.86 -3.51
N SER A 5 -16.37 52.03 -2.90
CA SER A 5 -16.28 51.82 -1.45
C SER A 5 -14.93 51.16 -1.12
N PRO A 6 -14.20 51.62 -0.08
CA PRO A 6 -12.93 51.02 0.34
C PRO A 6 -13.06 49.52 0.60
N GLN A 7 -14.25 49.09 1.03
CA GLN A 7 -14.63 47.70 1.26
C GLN A 7 -14.65 46.88 -0.04
N LEU A 8 -15.16 47.40 -1.16
CA LEU A 8 -15.19 46.67 -2.42
C LEU A 8 -13.78 46.35 -2.94
N ASN A 9 -12.87 47.32 -2.87
CA ASN A 9 -11.48 47.12 -3.28
C ASN A 9 -10.76 46.12 -2.35
N ALA A 10 -11.01 46.20 -1.05
CA ALA A 10 -10.48 45.23 -0.09
C ALA A 10 -10.96 43.79 -0.38
N HIS A 11 -12.25 43.58 -0.65
CA HIS A 11 -12.79 42.26 -0.97
C HIS A 11 -12.26 41.71 -2.31
N ARG A 12 -12.08 42.57 -3.32
CA ARG A 12 -11.44 42.18 -4.60
C ARG A 12 -10.01 41.71 -4.38
N GLN A 13 -9.25 42.42 -3.53
CA GLN A 13 -7.88 42.04 -3.19
C GLN A 13 -7.83 40.74 -2.39
N LEU A 14 -8.73 40.54 -1.42
CA LEU A 14 -8.86 39.28 -0.67
C LEU A 14 -9.18 38.09 -1.59
N PHE A 15 -10.12 38.26 -2.53
CA PHE A 15 -10.42 37.20 -3.49
C PHE A 15 -9.21 36.86 -4.35
N GLN A 16 -8.48 37.88 -4.84
CA GLN A 16 -7.27 37.66 -5.61
C GLN A 16 -6.17 36.95 -4.81
N GLN A 17 -6.02 37.26 -3.52
CA GLN A 17 -5.10 36.55 -2.64
C GLN A 17 -5.52 35.09 -2.41
N ALA A 18 -6.82 34.84 -2.20
CA ALA A 18 -7.35 33.49 -2.04
C ALA A 18 -7.14 32.65 -3.29
N LEU A 19 -7.37 33.22 -4.48
CA LEU A 19 -7.20 32.54 -5.76
C LEU A 19 -5.73 32.16 -6.02
N HIS A 20 -4.78 33.00 -5.62
CA HIS A 20 -3.34 32.74 -5.74
C HIS A 20 -2.73 32.12 -4.48
N SER A 21 -3.56 31.56 -3.59
CA SER A 21 -3.05 30.93 -2.38
C SER A 21 -2.12 29.74 -2.70
N PRO A 22 -1.11 29.47 -1.87
CA PRO A 22 -0.16 28.38 -2.10
C PRO A 22 -0.83 27.01 -2.31
N VAL A 23 -1.97 26.77 -1.65
CA VAL A 23 -2.73 25.52 -1.80
C VAL A 23 -3.30 25.34 -3.20
N LEU A 24 -3.66 26.43 -3.90
CA LEU A 24 -4.20 26.38 -5.25
C LEU A 24 -3.09 26.43 -6.33
N THR A 25 -2.02 27.19 -6.10
CA THR A 25 -0.90 27.26 -7.05
C THR A 25 -0.09 25.95 -7.09
N ASN A 26 0.03 25.25 -5.96
CA ASN A 26 0.66 23.93 -5.88
C ASN A 26 -0.12 22.82 -6.60
N LEU A 27 -1.32 23.09 -7.12
CA LEU A 27 -2.08 22.13 -7.94
C LEU A 27 -1.47 21.95 -9.34
N ASN A 28 -0.56 22.82 -9.78
CA ASN A 28 0.07 22.73 -11.10
C ASN A 28 1.28 21.75 -11.10
N VAL A 29 1.05 20.50 -10.71
CA VAL A 29 2.06 19.44 -10.58
C VAL A 29 1.65 18.21 -11.37
N TRP A 30 2.62 17.39 -11.76
CA TRP A 30 2.41 16.26 -12.68
C TRP A 30 1.42 15.19 -12.17
N TYR A 31 1.31 15.03 -10.84
CA TYR A 31 0.43 14.05 -10.20
C TYR A 31 -0.98 14.59 -9.90
N VAL A 32 -1.31 15.82 -10.34
CA VAL A 32 -2.67 16.39 -10.27
C VAL A 32 -3.34 16.23 -11.64
N PRO A 33 -4.61 15.74 -11.68
CA PRO A 33 -5.34 15.55 -12.92
C PRO A 33 -5.45 16.83 -13.75
N GLU A 34 -5.35 16.71 -15.07
CA GLU A 34 -5.53 17.84 -16.00
C GLU A 34 -6.84 18.58 -15.77
N ALA A 35 -7.93 17.86 -15.48
CA ALA A 35 -9.23 18.47 -15.20
C ALA A 35 -9.19 19.52 -14.06
N VAL A 36 -8.37 19.32 -13.03
CA VAL A 36 -8.21 20.28 -11.93
C VAL A 36 -7.38 21.49 -12.40
N LYS A 37 -6.29 21.26 -13.13
CA LYS A 37 -5.40 22.32 -13.64
C LYS A 37 -6.11 23.22 -14.64
N THR A 38 -6.81 22.64 -15.61
CA THR A 38 -7.58 23.38 -16.62
C THR A 38 -8.67 24.24 -15.97
N ARG A 39 -9.41 23.68 -15.00
CA ARG A 39 -10.45 24.43 -14.27
C ARG A 39 -9.86 25.59 -13.45
N TYR A 40 -8.73 25.38 -12.79
CA TYR A 40 -8.03 26.45 -12.08
C TYR A 40 -7.54 27.57 -13.03
N ALA A 41 -7.03 27.22 -14.21
CA ALA A 41 -6.65 28.19 -15.23
C ALA A 41 -7.87 29.00 -15.73
N HIS A 42 -9.02 28.35 -15.95
CA HIS A 42 -10.26 29.04 -16.32
C HIS A 42 -10.77 29.98 -15.23
N LEU A 43 -10.69 29.59 -13.96
CA LEU A 43 -11.05 30.47 -12.84
C LEU A 43 -10.18 31.74 -12.80
N ASN A 44 -8.87 31.60 -13.03
CA ASN A 44 -7.96 32.74 -13.12
C ASN A 44 -8.30 33.65 -14.31
N ALA A 45 -8.54 33.08 -15.49
CA ALA A 45 -8.92 33.86 -16.66
C ALA A 45 -10.24 34.61 -16.46
N ASN A 46 -11.24 33.96 -15.88
CA ASN A 46 -12.56 34.57 -15.67
C ASN A 46 -12.56 35.58 -14.53
N TRP A 47 -11.70 35.41 -13.52
CA TRP A 47 -11.47 36.42 -12.49
C TRP A 47 -10.92 37.73 -13.08
N LEU A 48 -10.04 37.67 -14.08
CA LEU A 48 -9.51 38.88 -14.72
C LEU A 48 -10.62 39.73 -15.35
N GLU A 49 -11.54 39.11 -16.09
CA GLU A 49 -12.69 39.80 -16.67
C GLU A 49 -13.65 40.30 -15.58
N MET A 50 -13.95 39.47 -14.56
CA MET A 50 -14.78 39.87 -13.42
C MET A 50 -14.22 41.09 -12.69
N ASN A 51 -12.91 41.09 -12.42
CA ASN A 51 -12.22 42.16 -11.72
C ASN A 51 -12.19 43.47 -12.54
N ASN A 52 -12.07 43.37 -13.87
CA ASN A 52 -12.13 44.51 -14.80
C ASN A 52 -13.55 45.10 -14.89
N ARG A 53 -14.59 44.26 -14.86
CA ARG A 53 -15.98 44.71 -14.89
C ARG A 53 -16.40 45.36 -13.57
N LEU A 54 -15.92 44.81 -12.46
CA LEU A 54 -16.09 45.40 -11.13
C LEU A 54 -15.39 46.76 -10.98
N SER A 55 -14.20 46.95 -11.57
CA SER A 55 -13.52 48.25 -11.53
C SER A 55 -14.22 49.34 -12.35
N LYS A 56 -14.89 48.95 -13.44
CA LYS A 56 -15.72 49.85 -14.27
C LYS A 56 -17.11 50.11 -13.70
N GLY A 57 -17.50 49.42 -12.61
CA GLY A 57 -18.82 49.55 -12.01
C GLY A 57 -19.96 48.97 -12.87
N ASP A 58 -19.66 48.02 -13.74
CA ASP A 58 -20.62 47.39 -14.67
C ASP A 58 -21.51 46.36 -13.93
N LEU A 59 -22.44 46.88 -13.12
CA LEU A 59 -23.35 46.07 -12.30
C LEU A 59 -24.28 45.16 -13.11
N PRO A 60 -24.89 45.61 -14.24
CA PRO A 60 -25.75 44.74 -15.04
C PRO A 60 -25.00 43.53 -15.58
N TRP A 61 -23.77 43.73 -16.06
CA TRP A 61 -22.92 42.61 -16.51
C TRP A 61 -22.57 41.68 -15.35
N TYR A 62 -22.21 42.22 -14.19
CA TYR A 62 -21.87 41.42 -13.01
C TYR A 62 -23.06 40.54 -12.58
N GLN A 63 -24.26 41.11 -12.46
CA GLN A 63 -25.46 40.38 -12.07
C GLN A 63 -25.82 39.26 -13.05
N ALA A 64 -25.59 39.46 -14.35
CA ALA A 64 -25.85 38.45 -15.37
C ALA A 64 -24.81 37.31 -15.38
N ASN A 65 -23.55 37.59 -15.00
CA ASN A 65 -22.44 36.64 -15.15
C ASN A 65 -21.97 35.98 -13.84
N ILE A 66 -22.34 36.52 -12.67
CA ILE A 66 -21.89 36.01 -11.37
C ILE A 66 -22.34 34.56 -11.13
N ASN A 67 -23.55 34.18 -11.53
CA ASN A 67 -24.04 32.80 -11.37
C ASN A 67 -23.21 31.80 -12.17
N ASN A 68 -22.81 32.16 -13.40
CA ASN A 68 -21.96 31.32 -14.23
C ASN A 68 -20.57 31.18 -13.59
N TYR A 69 -20.00 32.29 -13.13
CA TYR A 69 -18.69 32.29 -12.47
C TYR A 69 -18.68 31.43 -11.20
N VAL A 70 -19.70 31.54 -10.35
CA VAL A 70 -19.84 30.70 -9.13
C VAL A 70 -19.97 29.22 -9.51
N ASN A 71 -20.77 28.88 -10.52
CA ASN A 71 -20.91 27.50 -10.98
C ASN A 71 -19.56 26.91 -11.46
N GLN A 72 -18.68 27.72 -12.05
CA GLN A 72 -17.34 27.24 -12.42
C GLN A 72 -16.45 26.96 -11.21
N ILE A 73 -16.60 27.74 -10.12
CA ILE A 73 -15.94 27.47 -8.84
C ILE A 73 -16.48 26.15 -8.28
N ASP A 74 -17.80 25.94 -8.29
CA ASP A 74 -18.41 24.70 -7.81
C ASP A 74 -17.88 23.48 -8.58
N LEU A 75 -17.80 23.56 -9.91
CA LEU A 75 -17.24 22.48 -10.72
C LEU A 75 -15.74 22.24 -10.46
N PHE A 76 -14.99 23.29 -10.11
CA PHE A 76 -13.60 23.15 -9.69
C PHE A 76 -13.48 22.47 -8.33
N VAL A 77 -14.29 22.87 -7.34
CA VAL A 77 -14.36 22.24 -6.03
C VAL A 77 -14.78 20.76 -6.14
N LEU A 78 -15.75 20.46 -6.99
CA LEU A 78 -16.17 19.07 -7.27
C LEU A 78 -15.04 18.24 -7.87
N ALA A 79 -14.24 18.81 -8.76
CA ALA A 79 -13.07 18.14 -9.32
C ALA A 79 -11.99 17.88 -8.26
N LEU A 80 -11.79 18.81 -7.31
CA LEU A 80 -10.91 18.59 -6.16
C LEU A 80 -11.43 17.49 -5.23
N GLN A 81 -12.75 17.42 -5.00
CA GLN A 81 -13.37 16.34 -4.21
C GLN A 81 -13.13 14.98 -4.84
N HIS A 82 -13.42 14.82 -6.13
CA HIS A 82 -13.16 13.57 -6.85
C HIS A 82 -11.67 13.19 -6.84
N TYR A 83 -10.76 14.17 -6.89
CA TYR A 83 -9.33 13.91 -6.77
C TYR A 83 -8.95 13.38 -5.38
N ALA A 84 -9.53 13.95 -4.32
CA ALA A 84 -9.34 13.47 -2.95
C ALA A 84 -9.89 12.04 -2.77
N GLU A 85 -11.07 11.76 -3.30
CA GLU A 85 -11.68 10.42 -3.28
C GLU A 85 -10.81 9.38 -3.98
N ARG A 86 -10.30 9.70 -5.19
CA ARG A 86 -9.41 8.79 -5.93
C ARG A 86 -8.11 8.50 -5.19
N LYS A 87 -7.51 9.51 -4.54
CA LYS A 87 -6.32 9.33 -3.69
C LYS A 87 -6.60 8.37 -2.53
N MET A 88 -7.74 8.52 -1.87
CA MET A 88 -8.15 7.66 -0.77
C MET A 88 -8.28 6.20 -1.23
N LEU A 89 -8.93 5.97 -2.38
CA LEU A 89 -9.11 4.63 -2.94
C LEU A 89 -7.77 3.96 -3.27
N LEU A 90 -6.81 4.69 -3.84
CA LEU A 90 -5.47 4.17 -4.10
C LEU A 90 -4.75 3.73 -2.81
N VAL A 91 -4.81 4.54 -1.76
CA VAL A 91 -4.23 4.17 -0.46
C VAL A 91 -4.88 2.90 0.08
N VAL A 92 -6.21 2.81 0.04
CA VAL A 92 -6.94 1.60 0.48
C VAL A 92 -6.53 0.38 -0.34
N ALA A 93 -6.40 0.50 -1.66
CA ALA A 93 -5.99 -0.60 -2.53
C ALA A 93 -4.56 -1.07 -2.22
N ILE A 94 -3.62 -0.14 -2.02
CA ILE A 94 -2.23 -0.47 -1.64
C ILE A 94 -2.19 -1.11 -0.26
N SER A 95 -2.94 -0.60 0.71
CA SER A 95 -3.02 -1.18 2.05
C SER A 95 -3.60 -2.60 2.03
N LEU A 96 -4.64 -2.85 1.24
CA LEU A 96 -5.23 -4.17 1.08
C LEU A 96 -4.26 -5.15 0.40
N ALA A 97 -3.62 -4.72 -0.69
CA ALA A 97 -2.60 -5.50 -1.37
C ALA A 97 -1.41 -5.83 -0.45
N GLY A 98 -0.97 -4.85 0.35
CA GLY A 98 0.06 -5.03 1.37
C GLY A 98 -0.35 -6.05 2.43
N GLY A 99 -1.59 -5.99 2.93
CA GLY A 99 -2.14 -6.95 3.87
C GLY A 99 -2.17 -8.38 3.31
N ILE A 100 -2.65 -8.54 2.08
CA ILE A 100 -2.63 -9.84 1.37
C ILE A 100 -1.20 -10.34 1.18
N GLY A 101 -0.26 -9.45 0.84
CA GLY A 101 1.16 -9.75 0.70
C GLY A 101 1.77 -10.28 2.00
N ILE A 102 1.55 -9.59 3.12
CA ILE A 102 2.01 -10.01 4.45
C ILE A 102 1.41 -11.37 4.81
N PHE A 103 0.09 -11.54 4.64
CA PHE A 103 -0.58 -12.80 4.96
C PHE A 103 -0.01 -13.96 4.13
N THR A 104 0.22 -13.72 2.84
CA THR A 104 0.82 -14.71 1.93
C THR A 104 2.23 -15.08 2.39
N LEU A 105 3.07 -14.09 2.71
CA LEU A 105 4.43 -14.34 3.21
C LEU A 105 4.43 -15.13 4.51
N VAL A 106 3.58 -14.77 5.47
CA VAL A 106 3.44 -15.49 6.74
C VAL A 106 2.99 -16.93 6.51
N PHE A 107 1.97 -17.13 5.67
CA PHE A 107 1.46 -18.46 5.33
C PHE A 107 2.54 -19.35 4.69
N PHE A 108 3.28 -18.83 3.70
CA PHE A 108 4.36 -19.58 3.05
C PHE A 108 5.51 -19.86 4.01
N THR A 109 5.85 -18.91 4.88
CA THR A 109 6.92 -19.07 5.87
C THR A 109 6.56 -20.15 6.89
N LEU A 110 5.35 -20.10 7.47
CA LEU A 110 4.85 -21.12 8.38
C LEU A 110 4.75 -22.50 7.72
N ARG A 111 4.25 -22.56 6.49
CA ARG A 111 4.18 -23.80 5.72
C ARG A 111 5.57 -24.39 5.48
N ARG A 112 6.54 -23.56 5.13
CA ARG A 112 7.93 -23.97 4.91
C ARG A 112 8.55 -24.50 6.21
N ILE A 113 8.40 -23.79 7.32
CA ILE A 113 8.90 -24.23 8.64
C ILE A 113 8.26 -25.58 9.03
N ARG A 114 6.95 -25.73 8.84
CA ARG A 114 6.26 -26.98 9.15
C ARG A 114 6.81 -28.17 8.35
N HIS A 115 7.03 -28.01 7.05
CA HIS A 115 7.50 -29.10 6.19
C HIS A 115 9.01 -29.36 6.27
N GLN A 116 9.84 -28.32 6.36
CA GLN A 116 11.30 -28.45 6.31
C GLN A 116 11.96 -28.58 7.69
N VAL A 117 11.26 -28.23 8.77
CA VAL A 117 11.80 -28.24 10.13
C VAL A 117 10.97 -29.10 11.07
N VAL A 118 9.67 -28.83 11.23
CA VAL A 118 8.86 -29.51 12.26
C VAL A 118 8.63 -31.00 11.92
N ALA A 119 8.24 -31.31 10.69
CA ALA A 119 7.97 -32.70 10.30
C ALA A 119 9.22 -33.60 10.39
N PRO A 120 10.40 -33.22 9.88
CA PRO A 120 11.60 -34.06 9.97
C PRO A 120 12.12 -34.16 11.41
N LEU A 121 11.94 -33.12 12.23
CA LEU A 121 12.30 -33.16 13.67
C LEU A 121 11.43 -34.18 14.42
N ASN A 122 10.11 -34.21 14.17
CA ASN A 122 9.24 -35.22 14.76
C ASN A 122 9.59 -36.65 14.30
N GLN A 123 10.02 -36.82 13.04
CA GLN A 123 10.51 -38.11 12.54
C GLN A 123 11.80 -38.53 13.24
N LEU A 124 12.76 -37.61 13.41
CA LEU A 124 13.99 -37.83 14.18
C LEU A 124 13.69 -38.27 15.62
N VAL A 125 12.79 -37.58 16.32
CA VAL A 125 12.40 -37.94 17.70
C VAL A 125 11.80 -39.35 17.75
N THR A 126 10.91 -39.66 16.81
CA THR A 126 10.26 -40.98 16.76
C THR A 126 11.26 -42.08 16.44
N ALA A 127 12.19 -41.85 15.51
CA ALA A 127 13.23 -42.81 15.16
C ALA A 127 14.19 -43.06 16.34
N SER A 128 14.59 -42.00 17.06
CA SER A 128 15.40 -42.12 18.28
C SER A 128 14.74 -42.99 19.34
N GLN A 129 13.45 -42.76 19.62
CA GLN A 129 12.70 -43.55 20.60
C GLN A 129 12.60 -45.03 20.20
N ARG A 130 12.52 -45.35 18.90
CA ARG A 130 12.47 -46.75 18.44
C ARG A 130 13.80 -47.45 18.58
N ILE A 131 14.91 -46.78 18.23
CA ILE A 131 16.26 -47.31 18.44
C ILE A 131 16.52 -47.57 19.93
N GLU A 132 16.06 -46.69 20.82
CA GLU A 132 16.13 -46.87 22.27
C GLU A 132 15.46 -48.16 22.74
N HIS A 133 14.35 -48.54 22.11
CA HIS A 133 13.64 -49.80 22.38
C HIS A 133 14.16 -51.00 21.55
N GLY A 134 15.33 -50.88 20.89
CA GLY A 134 15.94 -51.94 20.09
C GLY A 134 15.25 -52.22 18.75
N GLN A 135 14.35 -51.34 18.30
CA GLN A 135 13.62 -51.49 17.04
C GLN A 135 14.35 -50.81 15.88
N PHE A 136 15.18 -51.57 15.17
CA PHE A 136 16.02 -51.06 14.08
C PHE A 136 15.40 -51.17 12.68
N ASP A 137 14.26 -51.85 12.51
CA ASP A 137 13.57 -52.03 11.22
C ASP A 137 12.75 -50.81 10.74
N SER A 138 13.04 -49.61 11.26
CA SER A 138 12.30 -48.41 10.88
C SER A 138 12.73 -47.89 9.49
N PRO A 139 11.81 -47.28 8.71
CA PRO A 139 12.18 -46.63 7.47
C PRO A 139 13.25 -45.55 7.72
N PRO A 140 14.27 -45.44 6.85
CA PRO A 140 15.33 -44.44 7.01
C PRO A 140 14.74 -43.03 6.94
N LEU A 141 15.31 -42.12 7.73
CA LEU A 141 14.92 -40.71 7.72
C LEU A 141 15.22 -40.08 6.35
N ASP A 142 14.38 -39.15 5.92
CA ASP A 142 14.55 -38.44 4.65
C ASP A 142 15.80 -37.54 4.68
N THR A 143 16.78 -37.86 3.83
CA THR A 143 18.03 -37.12 3.69
C THR A 143 18.02 -36.13 2.52
N SER A 144 16.90 -36.00 1.80
CA SER A 144 16.79 -35.16 0.60
C SER A 144 16.64 -33.66 0.91
N LEU A 145 16.41 -33.31 2.18
CA LEU A 145 16.25 -31.94 2.61
C LEU A 145 17.57 -31.15 2.43
N PRO A 146 17.55 -30.01 1.72
CA PRO A 146 18.74 -29.20 1.48
C PRO A 146 19.05 -28.27 2.68
N ASN A 147 18.80 -28.73 3.91
CA ASN A 147 19.04 -27.98 5.14
C ASN A 147 19.73 -28.86 6.20
N GLU A 148 19.94 -28.30 7.39
CA GLU A 148 20.62 -28.96 8.51
C GLU A 148 19.95 -30.27 8.92
N LEU A 149 18.62 -30.38 8.77
CA LEU A 149 17.88 -31.60 9.10
C LEU A 149 18.18 -32.75 8.12
N GLY A 150 18.49 -32.46 6.85
CA GLY A 150 18.93 -33.48 5.89
C GLY A 150 20.31 -34.05 6.26
N LEU A 151 21.22 -33.20 6.73
CA LEU A 151 22.52 -33.64 7.25
C LEU A 151 22.35 -34.48 8.52
N LEU A 152 21.49 -34.05 9.45
CA LEU A 152 21.17 -34.81 10.66
C LEU A 152 20.52 -36.16 10.36
N ALA A 153 19.59 -36.22 9.40
CA ALA A 153 18.98 -37.47 8.96
C ALA A 153 20.04 -38.44 8.40
N LYS A 154 21.00 -37.93 7.63
CA LYS A 154 22.09 -38.74 7.06
C LYS A 154 23.00 -39.30 8.16
N THR A 155 23.45 -38.46 9.10
CA THR A 155 24.33 -38.91 10.19
C THR A 155 23.59 -39.86 11.13
N PHE A 156 22.32 -39.60 11.42
CA PHE A 156 21.47 -40.48 12.22
C PHE A 156 21.30 -41.87 11.58
N ASN A 157 20.95 -41.93 10.30
CA ASN A 157 20.80 -43.21 9.58
C ASN A 157 22.12 -44.02 9.59
N GLN A 158 23.27 -43.35 9.44
CA GLN A 158 24.58 -44.00 9.55
C GLN A 158 24.83 -44.58 10.95
N MET A 159 24.61 -43.79 12.01
CA MET A 159 24.78 -44.26 13.39
C MET A 159 23.84 -45.42 13.72
N SER A 160 22.55 -45.31 13.34
CA SER A 160 21.55 -46.37 13.53
C SER A 160 21.94 -47.67 12.83
N SER A 161 22.45 -47.59 11.60
CA SER A 161 22.89 -48.74 10.83
C SER A 161 24.08 -49.44 11.48
N GLU A 162 25.06 -48.70 12.00
CA GLU A 162 26.21 -49.29 12.70
C GLU A 162 25.78 -49.94 14.03
N LEU A 163 24.91 -49.30 14.80
CA LEU A 163 24.34 -49.90 16.02
C LEU A 163 23.58 -51.20 15.74
N HIS A 164 22.79 -51.23 14.67
CA HIS A 164 22.07 -52.44 14.27
C HIS A 164 23.02 -53.60 13.92
N LYS A 165 24.11 -53.32 13.18
CA LYS A 165 25.16 -54.31 12.88
C LYS A 165 25.83 -54.83 14.15
N LEU A 166 26.14 -53.94 15.10
CA LEU A 166 26.73 -54.32 16.39
C LEU A 166 25.78 -55.23 17.18
N TYR A 167 24.49 -54.88 17.26
CA TYR A 167 23.46 -55.70 17.90
C TYR A 167 23.39 -57.11 17.29
N LEU A 168 23.28 -57.21 15.97
CA LEU A 168 23.25 -58.49 15.25
C LEU A 168 24.54 -59.30 15.41
N SER A 169 25.69 -58.64 15.59
CA SER A 169 26.97 -59.33 15.82
C SER A 169 27.07 -59.92 17.22
N LEU A 170 26.52 -59.24 18.23
CA LEU A 170 26.45 -59.73 19.60
C LEU A 170 25.43 -60.86 19.75
N GLU A 171 24.33 -60.84 19.00
CA GLU A 171 23.31 -61.89 19.02
C GLU A 171 23.74 -63.18 18.30
N ARG A 172 24.78 -63.11 17.46
CA ARG A 172 25.38 -64.28 16.77
C ARG A 172 26.53 -64.94 17.54
N GLN A 173 26.94 -64.38 18.68
CA GLN A 173 27.94 -64.96 19.58
C GLN A 173 27.26 -65.72 20.73
#